data_AF-A0AAD9L000-F1
#
_entry.id   AF-A0AAD9L000-F1
#
_cell.length_a   1.000
_cell.length_b   1.000
_cell.length_c   1.000
_cell.angle_alpha   90.00
_cell.angle_beta   90.00
_cell.angle_gamma   90.00
#
_symmetry.space_group_name_H-M   'P 1'
#
loop_
_entity.id
_entity.type
_entity.pdbx_description
1 polymer ?
#
loop_
_entity_poly.entity_id
_entity_poly.type
_entity_poly.pdbx_seq_one_letter_code
_entity_poly.pdbx_strand_id
1 'polypeptide(L)' 'MGWGHKAIEIRSVTTGHLDGVFMHKKAQRLKFLCERNDKVFFSSIRSGSSCQIYFMTLNKPGLLNW' A
#
# COMPACT_ATOMS: atom_id res chain seq x y z
N MET A 1 -14.41 -5.50 7.71
CA MET A 1 -13.46 -6.62 7.97
C MET A 1 -12.64 -6.25 9.20
N GLY A 2 -12.42 -7.18 10.15
CA GLY A 2 -11.83 -6.92 11.48
C GLY A 2 -10.34 -6.55 11.54
N TRP A 3 -9.78 -5.97 10.48
CA TRP A 3 -8.34 -5.69 10.35
C TRP A 3 -7.90 -4.36 10.99
N GLY A 4 -8.82 -3.40 11.19
CA GLY A 4 -8.49 -2.07 11.74
C GLY A 4 -7.40 -1.33 10.95
N HIS A 5 -6.67 -0.41 11.58
CA HIS A 5 -5.58 0.36 10.94
C HIS A 5 -4.27 -0.46 10.78
N LYS A 6 -4.37 -1.76 10.54
CA LYS A 6 -3.22 -2.68 10.34
C LYS A 6 -3.06 -3.13 8.89
N ALA A 7 -4.03 -2.84 8.03
CA ALA A 7 -4.00 -3.23 6.63
C ALA A 7 -4.37 -2.06 5.71
N ILE A 8 -3.79 -2.04 4.51
CA ILE A 8 -4.20 -1.20 3.38
C ILE A 8 -4.65 -2.15 2.26
N GLU A 9 -5.84 -1.92 1.75
CA GLU A 9 -6.38 -2.60 0.57
C GLU A 9 -6.32 -1.66 -0.62
N ILE A 10 -5.80 -2.15 -1.73
CA ILE A 10 -5.86 -1.46 -3.03
C ILE A 10 -6.95 -2.15 -3.84
N ARG A 11 -7.94 -1.36 -4.27
CA ARG A 11 -9.08 -1.86 -5.01
C ARG A 11 -9.20 -1.12 -6.34
N SER A 12 -9.59 -1.87 -7.37
CA SER A 12 -9.97 -1.29 -8.65
C SER A 12 -11.16 -0.38 -8.47
N VAL A 13 -11.05 0.87 -8.95
CA VAL A 13 -12.12 1.87 -8.85
C VAL A 13 -13.38 1.41 -9.59
N THR A 14 -13.20 0.70 -10.71
CA THR A 14 -14.31 0.32 -11.59
C THR A 14 -15.04 -0.92 -11.09
N THR A 15 -14.31 -1.94 -10.64
CA THR A 15 -14.90 -3.26 -10.30
C THR A 15 -14.98 -3.52 -8.80
N GLY A 16 -14.28 -2.73 -7.98
CA GLY A 16 -14.08 -3.01 -6.56
C GLY A 16 -13.21 -4.24 -6.28
N HIS A 17 -12.62 -4.85 -7.31
CA HIS A 17 -11.74 -6.01 -7.20
C HIS A 17 -10.50 -5.67 -6.38
N LEU A 18 -10.01 -6.63 -5.58
CA LEU A 18 -8.86 -6.45 -4.72
C LEU A 18 -7.56 -6.68 -5.49
N ASP A 19 -6.84 -5.60 -5.76
CA ASP A 19 -5.61 -5.61 -6.56
C ASP A 19 -4.35 -5.81 -5.71
N GLY A 20 -4.46 -5.57 -4.39
CA GLY A 20 -3.41 -5.92 -3.44
C GLY A 20 -3.77 -5.59 -1.99
N VAL A 21 -3.01 -6.20 -1.06
CA VAL A 21 -3.11 -5.95 0.38
C VAL A 21 -1.71 -5.76 0.97
N PHE A 22 -1.53 -4.68 1.71
CA PHE A 22 -0.40 -4.51 2.62
C PHE A 22 -0.87 -4.75 4.06
N MET A 23 -0.14 -5.57 4.83
CA MET A 23 -0.44 -5.85 6.23
C MET A 23 0.78 -5.58 7.12
N HIS A 24 0.52 -5.05 8.32
CA HIS A 24 1.56 -4.79 9.32
C HIS A 24 1.17 -5.38 10.69
N LYS A 25 2.17 -5.85 11.45
CA LYS A 25 1.95 -6.50 12.76
C LYS A 25 1.28 -5.57 13.77
N LYS A 26 1.61 -4.28 13.72
CA LYS A 26 1.07 -3.22 14.59
C LYS A 26 0.28 -2.22 13.77
N ALA A 27 -0.73 -1.61 14.37
CA ALA A 27 -1.45 -0.50 13.74
C ALA A 27 -0.46 0.63 13.46
N GLN A 28 -0.44 1.11 12.22
CA GLN A 28 0.47 2.14 11.74
C GLN A 28 -0.35 3.16 10.97
N ARG A 29 -0.15 4.45 11.29
CA ARG A 29 -0.68 5.52 10.44
C ARG A 29 0.26 5.63 9.24
N LEU A 30 -0.27 5.47 8.05
CA LEU A 30 0.48 5.51 6.80
C LEU A 30 -0.01 6.69 5.95
N LYS A 31 0.89 7.29 5.18
CA LYS A 31 0.58 8.30 4.16
C LYS A 31 0.94 7.74 2.79
N PHE A 32 0.02 7.83 1.85
CA PHE A 32 0.31 7.56 0.45
C PHE A 32 1.33 8.56 -0.09
N LEU A 33 2.32 8.07 -0.83
CA LEU A 33 3.31 8.90 -1.50
C LEU A 33 3.06 8.95 -3.00
N CYS A 34 3.18 7.81 -3.67
CA CYS A 34 2.96 7.69 -5.10
C CYS A 34 2.76 6.24 -5.54
N GLU A 35 2.28 6.07 -6.77
CA GLU A 35 2.42 4.85 -7.54
C GLU A 35 3.51 5.07 -8.61
N ARG A 36 4.45 4.12 -8.75
CA ARG A 36 5.48 4.13 -9.80
C ARG A 36 5.99 2.73 -10.08
N ASN A 37 6.15 2.37 -11.36
CA ASN A 37 6.72 1.10 -11.83
C ASN A 37 6.10 -0.10 -11.09
N ASP A 38 4.78 -0.27 -11.22
CA ASP A 38 3.97 -1.30 -10.55
C ASP A 38 3.95 -1.29 -9.01
N LYS A 39 4.60 -0.32 -8.36
CA LYS A 39 4.69 -0.25 -6.90
C LYS A 39 3.89 0.92 -6.36
N VAL A 40 3.25 0.71 -5.22
CA VAL A 40 2.64 1.77 -4.43
C VAL A 40 3.47 1.99 -3.19
N PHE A 41 3.87 3.24 -2.96
CA PHE A 41 4.74 3.66 -1.88
C PHE A 41 3.95 4.36 -0.77
N PHE A 42 4.26 4.00 0.48
CA PHE A 42 3.68 4.59 1.68
C PHE A 42 4.78 4.98 2.66
N SER A 43 4.60 6.06 3.42
CA SER A 43 5.43 6.35 4.58
C SER A 43 4.67 6.12 5.88
N SER A 44 5.36 5.66 6.93
CA SER A 44 4.81 5.77 8.28
C SER A 44 4.81 7.20 8.78
N ILE A 45 3.68 7.58 9.37
CA ILE A 45 3.54 8.80 10.13
C ILE A 45 3.97 8.48 11.56
N ARG A 46 5.19 8.89 11.93
CA ARG A 46 5.72 8.78 13.29
C ARG A 46 5.89 10.18 13.87
N SER A 47 5.67 10.35 15.17
CA SER A 47 6.00 11.60 15.84
C SER A 47 7.53 11.74 15.89
N GLY A 48 8.10 12.70 15.15
CA GLY A 48 9.55 12.91 15.04
C GLY A 48 10.01 13.11 13.58
N SER A 49 11.33 13.16 13.35
CA SER A 49 11.92 13.40 12.02
C SER A 49 12.14 12.12 11.18
N SER A 50 11.88 10.94 11.73
CA SER A 50 12.09 9.67 11.01
C SER A 50 10.78 9.05 10.54
N CYS A 51 10.77 8.58 9.29
CA CYS A 51 9.67 7.80 8.73
C CYS A 51 10.24 6.54 8.05
N GLN A 52 9.48 5.46 8.09
CA GLN A 52 9.79 4.23 7.36
C GLN A 52 9.01 4.24 6.05
N ILE A 53 9.68 3.94 4.94
CA ILE A 53 9.05 3.77 3.63
C ILE A 53 8.70 2.30 3.44
N TYR A 54 7.47 2.05 3.01
CA TYR A 54 6.95 0.74 2.61
C TYR A 54 6.58 0.80 1.14
N PHE A 55 6.63 -0.35 0.47
CA PHE A 55 6.09 -0.49 -0.87
C PHE A 55 5.35 -1.82 -1.00
N MET A 56 4.38 -1.86 -1.92
CA MET A 56 3.75 -3.10 -2.36
C MET A 56 3.71 -3.14 -3.88
N THR A 57 3.92 -4.32 -4.44
CA THR A 57 3.76 -4.57 -5.88
C THR A 57 2.28 -4.80 -6.19
N LEU A 58 1.77 -4.09 -7.20
CA LEU A 58 0.44 -4.31 -7.75
C LEU A 58 0.52 -5.48 -8.74
N ASN A 59 -0.36 -6.47 -8.58
CA ASN A 59 -0.54 -7.50 -9.58
C ASN A 59 -1.35 -6.92 -10.75
N LYS A 60 -0.69 -6.16 -11.63
CA LYS A 60 -1.23 -5.78 -12.93
C LYS A 60 -0.82 -6.87 -13.94
N PRO A 61 -1.71 -7.83 -14.29
CA PRO A 61 -1.40 -8.80 -15.35
C PRO A 61 -1.17 -8.02 -16.64
N GLY A 62 0.10 -7.94 -17.08
CA GLY A 62 0.50 -7.23 -18.32
C GLY A 62 1.63 -6.22 -18.18
N LEU A 63 2.16 -5.94 -16.99
CA LEU A 63 3.28 -4.99 -16.79
C LEU A 63 4.61 -5.68 -16.39
N LEU A 64 4.77 -6.95 -16.73
CA LEU A 64 6.09 -7.55 -16.92
C LEU A 64 6.58 -7.12 -18.30
N ASN A 65 7.24 -5.96 -18.41
CA ASN A 65 8.19 -5.61 -19.48
C ASN A 65 8.68 -4.17 -19.27
N TRP A 66 9.82 -4.01 -18.58
CA TRP A 66 11.04 -3.41 -19.14
C TRP A 66 12.21 -3.60 -18.17
#